data_AF-A0A101PI32-F1
#
_entry.id   AF-A0A101PI32-F1
#
_cell.length_a   1.000
_cell.length_b   1.000
_cell.length_c   1.000
_cell.angle_alpha   90.00
_cell.angle_beta   90.00
_cell.angle_gamma   90.00
#
_symmetry.space_group_name_H-M   'P 1'
#
loop_
_entity.id
_entity.type
_entity.pdbx_description
1 polymer ?
#
loop_
_entity_poly.entity_id
_entity_poly.type
_entity_poly.pdbx_seq_one_letter_code
_entity_poly.pdbx_strand_id
1 'polypeptide(L)'
;MAAALGYHASDPDRGPRLCFHLKPGSYDTAALIEVLKQLKVFYRGERVVLAWDGLSAHWSRTMRAWVAEQDWLALERSPAYAPELNPVELLWSSLKKRELANLAGNHLADVADATEQGMRRINQNDQLPWSFP
;
A
#
# COMPACT_ATOMS: atom_id res chain seq x y z
N MET A 1 1.70 -7.77 6.71
CA MET A 1 1.65 -6.32 6.50
C MET A 1 1.47 -6.11 5.00
N ALA A 2 0.61 -5.19 4.57
CA ALA A 2 0.31 -5.01 3.15
C ALA A 2 0.45 -3.52 2.79
N ALA A 3 1.13 -3.25 1.69
CA ALA A 3 1.35 -1.91 1.19
C ALA A 3 1.11 -1.91 -0.32
N ALA A 4 0.70 -0.77 -0.85
CA ALA A 4 0.41 -0.58 -2.26
C ALA A 4 0.46 0.89 -2.63
N LEU A 5 0.63 1.16 -3.93
CA LEU A 5 0.46 2.50 -4.48
C LEU A 5 -0.86 2.55 -5.24
N GLY A 6 -1.73 3.50 -4.88
CA GLY A 6 -3.02 3.67 -5.54
C GLY A 6 -3.07 4.98 -6.32
N TYR A 7 -3.46 4.91 -7.59
CA TYR A 7 -3.63 6.05 -8.47
C TYR A 7 -5.11 6.39 -8.64
N HIS A 8 -5.45 7.67 -8.64
CA HIS A 8 -6.79 8.13 -9.00
C HIS A 8 -7.01 7.91 -10.50
N ALA A 9 -7.92 7.03 -10.89
CA ALA A 9 -8.13 6.70 -12.30
C ALA A 9 -8.82 7.83 -13.09
N SER A 10 -9.49 8.76 -12.40
CA SER A 10 -10.23 9.87 -13.01
C SER A 10 -9.52 11.21 -12.95
N ASP A 11 -8.43 11.32 -12.21
CA ASP A 11 -7.67 12.56 -12.01
C ASP A 11 -6.17 12.24 -11.84
N PRO A 12 -5.43 12.08 -12.95
CA PRO A 12 -4.01 11.73 -12.90
C PRO A 12 -3.14 12.83 -12.29
N ASP A 13 -3.58 14.10 -12.32
CA ASP A 13 -2.83 15.24 -11.76
C ASP A 13 -2.85 15.26 -10.22
N ARG A 14 -3.81 14.55 -9.62
CA ARG A 14 -3.91 14.35 -8.17
C ARG A 14 -2.83 13.44 -7.59
N GLY A 15 -2.15 12.71 -8.46
CA GLY A 15 -1.01 11.88 -8.12
C GLY A 15 -1.33 10.58 -7.38
N PRO A 16 -0.30 9.74 -7.20
CA PRO A 16 -0.46 8.52 -6.44
C PRO A 16 -0.65 8.83 -4.94
N ARG A 17 -1.46 8.02 -4.26
CA ARG A 17 -1.51 7.99 -2.80
C ARG A 17 -1.00 6.66 -2.30
N LEU A 18 -0.18 6.73 -1.27
CA LEU A 18 0.40 5.55 -0.66
C LEU A 18 -0.61 4.92 0.30
N CYS A 19 -0.87 3.64 0.09
CA CYS A 19 -1.83 2.88 0.86
C CYS A 19 -1.11 1.80 1.64
N PHE A 20 -1.39 1.75 2.94
CA PHE A 20 -0.72 0.82 3.81
C PHE A 20 -1.64 0.34 4.91
N HIS A 21 -1.54 -0.95 5.22
CA HIS A 21 -2.25 -1.57 6.31
C HIS A 21 -1.29 -2.40 7.17
N LEU A 22 -1.32 -2.11 8.48
CA LEU A 22 -0.74 -2.93 9.53
C LEU A 22 -1.84 -3.81 10.11
N LYS A 23 -1.55 -5.11 10.19
CA LYS A 23 -2.37 -6.05 10.94
C LYS A 23 -1.44 -7.01 11.69
N PRO A 24 -1.71 -7.32 12.97
CA PRO A 24 -1.05 -8.40 13.67
C PRO A 24 -1.30 -9.75 13.00
N GLY A 25 -0.26 -10.59 12.87
CA GLY A 25 -0.36 -11.94 12.29
C GLY A 25 -0.16 -12.01 10.77
N SER A 26 -0.33 -13.21 10.21
CA SER A 26 -0.26 -13.44 8.77
C SER A 26 -1.50 -12.89 8.07
N TYR A 27 -1.31 -12.50 6.81
CA TYR A 27 -2.40 -12.05 5.96
C TYR A 27 -2.98 -13.25 5.22
N ASP A 28 -4.27 -13.51 5.43
CA ASP A 28 -5.06 -14.37 4.56
C ASP A 28 -5.85 -13.53 3.54
N THR A 29 -6.40 -14.18 2.52
CA THR A 29 -7.13 -13.48 1.46
C THR A 29 -8.33 -12.67 2.01
N ALA A 30 -9.01 -13.15 3.05
CA ALA A 30 -10.14 -12.44 3.65
C ALA A 30 -9.69 -11.13 4.31
N ALA A 31 -8.58 -11.17 5.07
CA ALA A 31 -8.00 -9.98 5.68
C ALA A 31 -7.59 -8.95 4.62
N LEU A 32 -6.97 -9.37 3.51
CA LEU A 32 -6.66 -8.43 2.42
C LEU A 32 -7.90 -7.80 1.78
N ILE A 33 -8.98 -8.58 1.61
CA ILE A 33 -10.23 -8.04 1.06
C ILE A 33 -10.79 -6.93 1.97
N GLU A 34 -10.74 -7.10 3.28
CA GLU A 34 -11.16 -6.05 4.22
C GLU A 34 -10.29 -4.79 4.10
N VAL A 35 -8.99 -4.93 3.86
CA VAL A 35 -8.11 -3.79 3.56
C VAL A 35 -8.55 -3.08 2.28
N LEU A 36 -8.85 -3.81 1.22
CA LEU A 36 -9.32 -3.21 -0.04
C LEU A 36 -10.69 -2.51 0.13
N LYS A 37 -11.56 -2.99 1.02
CA LYS A 37 -12.80 -2.27 1.36
C LYS A 37 -12.50 -0.94 2.08
N GLN A 38 -11.55 -0.93 3.01
CA GLN A 38 -11.10 0.30 3.67
C GLN A 38 -10.47 1.27 2.65
N LEU A 39 -9.75 0.75 1.66
CA LEU A 39 -9.20 1.52 0.55
C LEU A 39 -10.30 2.27 -0.22
N LYS A 40 -11.41 1.61 -0.53
CA LYS A 40 -12.56 2.25 -1.18
C LYS A 40 -13.06 3.46 -0.40
N VAL A 41 -13.15 3.36 0.93
CA VAL A 41 -13.56 4.46 1.82
C VAL A 41 -12.52 5.59 1.80
N PHE A 42 -11.22 5.24 1.85
CA PHE A 42 -10.13 6.22 1.82
C PHE A 42 -10.10 7.05 0.52
N TYR A 43 -10.41 6.44 -0.61
CA TYR A 43 -10.59 7.11 -1.90
C TYR A 43 -12.00 7.66 -2.12
N ARG A 44 -12.86 7.65 -1.09
CA ARG A 44 -14.23 8.17 -1.16
C ARG A 44 -15.06 7.55 -2.30
N GLY A 45 -14.79 6.30 -2.63
CA GLY A 45 -15.45 5.56 -3.71
C GLY A 45 -14.95 5.89 -5.12
N GLU A 46 -13.90 6.69 -5.28
CA GLU A 46 -13.29 6.96 -6.58
C GLU A 46 -12.69 5.69 -7.20
N ARG A 47 -12.52 5.70 -8.53
CA ARG A 47 -11.85 4.62 -9.25
C ARG A 47 -10.35 4.64 -8.97
N VAL A 48 -9.79 3.50 -8.63
CA VAL A 48 -8.39 3.34 -8.22
C VAL A 48 -7.70 2.26 -9.05
N VAL A 49 -6.49 2.56 -9.51
CA VAL A 49 -5.54 1.56 -10.01
C VAL A 49 -4.53 1.28 -8.90
N LEU A 50 -4.46 0.03 -8.44
CA LEU A 50 -3.58 -0.40 -7.37
C LEU A 50 -2.41 -1.20 -7.95
N ALA A 51 -1.20 -0.67 -7.83
CA ALA A 51 0.03 -1.39 -8.16
C ALA A 51 0.43 -2.30 -6.99
N TRP A 52 0.44 -3.61 -7.22
CA TRP A 52 0.77 -4.63 -6.22
C TRP A 52 1.95 -5.50 -6.65
N ASP A 53 2.74 -5.92 -5.65
CA ASP A 53 3.90 -6.75 -5.88
C ASP A 53 3.54 -8.17 -6.35
N GLY A 54 4.58 -8.93 -6.68
CA GLY A 54 4.44 -10.27 -7.22
C GLY A 54 4.06 -11.37 -6.21
N LEU A 55 3.81 -11.06 -4.93
CA LEU A 55 3.55 -12.04 -3.89
C LEU A 55 2.32 -12.89 -4.24
N SER A 56 2.47 -14.22 -4.25
CA SER A 56 1.43 -15.14 -4.73
C SER A 56 0.08 -15.01 -3.99
N ALA A 57 0.11 -14.62 -2.71
CA ALA A 57 -1.08 -14.37 -1.91
C ALA A 57 -1.99 -13.25 -2.49
N HIS A 58 -1.40 -12.22 -3.11
CA HIS A 58 -2.13 -11.12 -3.76
C HIS A 58 -2.86 -11.55 -5.02
N TRP A 59 -2.41 -12.64 -5.64
CA TRP A 59 -2.91 -13.11 -6.93
C TRP A 59 -3.67 -14.44 -6.82
N SER A 60 -4.18 -14.76 -5.63
CA SER A 60 -4.99 -15.95 -5.40
C SER A 60 -6.26 -15.93 -6.24
N ARG A 61 -6.80 -17.11 -6.55
CA ARG A 61 -8.06 -17.24 -7.34
C ARG A 61 -9.21 -16.48 -6.69
N THR A 62 -9.33 -16.57 -5.36
CA THR A 62 -10.35 -15.87 -4.58
C THR A 62 -10.19 -14.36 -4.66
N MET A 63 -8.96 -13.84 -4.57
CA MET A 63 -8.70 -12.40 -4.70
C MET A 63 -9.08 -11.91 -6.11
N ARG A 64 -8.67 -12.61 -7.16
CA ARG A 64 -9.00 -12.25 -8.54
C ARG A 64 -10.50 -12.26 -8.82
N ALA A 65 -11.21 -13.26 -8.29
CA ALA A 65 -12.67 -13.34 -8.41
C ALA A 65 -13.34 -12.14 -7.72
N TRP A 66 -12.93 -11.81 -6.50
CA TRP A 66 -13.49 -10.67 -5.77
C TRP A 66 -13.21 -9.33 -6.48
N VAL A 67 -11.99 -9.11 -6.98
CA VAL A 67 -11.59 -7.89 -7.71
C VAL A 67 -12.39 -7.74 -9.00
N ALA A 68 -12.66 -8.82 -9.73
CA ALA A 68 -13.44 -8.77 -10.96
C ALA A 68 -14.88 -8.28 -10.76
N GLU A 69 -15.41 -8.35 -9.54
CA GLU A 69 -16.72 -7.80 -9.16
C GLU A 69 -16.67 -6.32 -8.77
N GLN A 70 -15.48 -5.71 -8.73
CA GLN A 70 -15.28 -4.31 -8.32
C GLN A 70 -15.11 -3.40 -9.55
N ASP A 71 -16.10 -2.56 -9.82
CA ASP A 71 -16.07 -1.55 -10.89
C ASP A 71 -15.17 -0.33 -10.60
N TRP A 72 -14.70 -0.24 -9.35
CA TRP A 72 -13.90 0.86 -8.83
C TRP A 72 -12.41 0.51 -8.69
N LEU A 73 -12.02 -0.76 -8.82
CA LEU A 73 -10.66 -1.20 -8.52
C LEU A 73 -10.05 -1.98 -9.68
N ALA A 74 -8.92 -1.49 -10.19
CA ALA A 74 -8.04 -2.24 -11.08
C ALA A 74 -6.77 -2.64 -10.33
N LEU A 75 -6.27 -3.85 -10.54
CA LEU A 75 -4.99 -4.31 -9.98
C LEU A 75 -3.96 -4.45 -11.10
N GLU A 76 -2.82 -3.78 -10.93
CA GLU A 76 -1.66 -3.91 -11.79
C GLU A 76 -0.53 -4.63 -11.06
N ARG A 77 0.15 -5.55 -11.74
CA ARG A 77 1.26 -6.30 -11.16
C ARG A 77 2.58 -5.58 -11.44
N SER A 78 3.33 -5.26 -10.39
CA SER A 78 4.70 -4.77 -10.58
C SER A 78 5.57 -5.82 -11.27
N PRO A 79 6.52 -5.40 -12.13
CA PRO A 79 7.49 -6.30 -12.74
C PRO A 79 8.23 -7.12 -11.69
N ALA A 80 8.40 -8.42 -11.95
CA ALA A 80 9.24 -9.26 -11.10
C ALA A 80 10.70 -8.80 -11.19
N TYR A 81 11.42 -8.82 -10.07
CA TYR A 81 12.86 -8.47 -9.97
C TYR A 81 13.23 -7.00 -10.20
N ALA A 82 12.28 -6.06 -10.13
CA ALA A 82 12.56 -4.62 -10.09
C ALA A 82 12.08 -4.00 -8.75
N PRO A 83 12.67 -4.37 -7.59
CA PRO A 83 12.28 -3.82 -6.29
C PRO A 83 12.44 -2.29 -6.22
N GLU A 84 13.34 -1.70 -7.00
CA GLU A 84 13.49 -0.25 -7.17
C GLU A 84 12.28 0.41 -7.83
N LEU A 85 11.47 -0.35 -8.58
CA LEU A 85 10.19 0.08 -9.16
C LEU A 85 9.00 -0.35 -8.30
N ASN A 86 9.25 -0.98 -7.15
CA ASN A 86 8.20 -1.26 -6.18
C ASN A 86 8.11 -0.07 -5.20
N PRO A 87 7.09 0.80 -5.31
CA PRO A 87 6.93 1.94 -4.40
C PRO A 87 6.80 1.51 -2.93
N VAL A 88 6.42 0.25 -2.67
CA VAL A 88 6.42 -0.34 -1.33
C VAL A 88 7.84 -0.50 -0.77
N GLU A 89 8.82 -0.92 -1.58
CA GLU A 89 10.21 -1.07 -1.13
C GLU A 89 10.88 0.28 -0.90
N LEU A 90 10.53 1.29 -1.70
CA LEU A 90 10.99 2.67 -1.49
C LEU A 90 10.35 3.31 -0.26
N LEU A 91 9.07 3.03 0.00
CA LEU A 91 8.42 3.34 1.27
C LEU A 91 9.18 2.69 2.43
N TRP A 92 9.49 1.38 2.34
CA TRP A 92 10.25 0.67 3.36
C TRP A 92 11.61 1.29 3.58
N SER A 93 12.31 1.67 2.52
CA SER A 93 13.60 2.36 2.60
C SER A 93 13.46 3.70 3.32
N SER A 94 12.42 4.48 3.02
CA SER A 94 12.14 5.77 3.68
C SER A 94 11.87 5.59 5.19
N LEU A 95 10.99 4.64 5.54
CA LEU A 95 10.63 4.32 6.92
C LEU A 95 11.84 3.80 7.69
N LYS A 96 12.60 2.86 7.11
CA LYS A 96 13.82 2.30 7.73
C LYS A 96 14.89 3.35 7.98
N LYS A 97 15.01 4.35 7.10
CA LYS A 97 16.03 5.41 7.20
C LYS A 97 15.66 6.55 8.13
N ARG A 98 14.38 6.73 8.48
CA ARG A 98 13.94 7.86 9.31
C ARG A 98 13.17 7.42 10.54
N GLU A 99 11.98 6.85 10.38
CA GLU A 99 11.08 6.53 11.49
C GLU A 99 11.52 5.30 12.29
N LEU A 100 12.15 4.32 11.63
CA LEU A 100 12.70 3.13 12.27
C LEU A 100 14.21 3.22 12.48
N ALA A 101 14.85 4.30 12.02
CA ALA A 101 16.27 4.52 12.25
C ALA A 101 16.49 4.79 13.73
N ASN A 102 17.14 3.86 14.41
CA ASN A 102 17.39 3.86 15.86
C ASN A 102 16.15 3.58 16.74
N LEU A 103 15.07 3.03 16.19
CA LEU A 103 13.93 2.59 16.98
C LEU A 103 14.30 1.31 17.75
N ALA A 104 14.77 1.47 18.99
CA ALA A 104 14.94 0.39 19.96
C ALA A 104 13.58 0.08 20.63
N GLY A 105 12.59 -0.32 19.83
CA GLY A 105 11.27 -0.70 20.31
C GLY A 105 11.32 -2.11 20.90
N ASN A 106 10.95 -2.25 22.17
CA ASN A 106 10.84 -3.57 22.83
C ASN A 106 9.52 -4.28 22.48
N HIS A 107 8.60 -3.60 21.78
CA HIS A 107 7.28 -4.11 21.47
C HIS A 107 6.88 -3.85 20.01
N LEU A 108 6.12 -4.79 19.44
CA LEU A 108 5.59 -4.71 18.07
C LEU A 108 4.69 -3.48 17.83
N ALA A 109 4.09 -2.95 18.90
CA ALA A 109 3.28 -1.74 18.87
C ALA A 109 4.10 -0.48 18.53
N ASP A 110 5.31 -0.36 19.06
CA ASP A 110 6.19 0.80 18.81
C ASP A 110 6.58 0.90 17.33
N VAL A 111 6.80 -0.27 16.71
CA VAL A 111 7.08 -0.38 15.27
C VAL A 111 5.85 -0.02 14.43
N ALA A 112 4.66 -0.43 14.87
CA ALA A 112 3.40 -0.12 14.19
C ALA A 112 3.12 1.40 14.22
N ASP A 113 3.25 2.03 15.39
CA ASP A 113 3.01 3.46 15.56
C ASP A 113 4.00 4.31 14.75
N ALA A 114 5.30 3.97 14.78
CA ALA A 114 6.31 4.65 13.98
C ALA A 114 6.04 4.52 12.47
N THR A 115 5.56 3.36 12.05
CA THR A 115 5.19 3.09 10.66
C THR A 115 3.97 3.91 10.23
N GLU A 116 2.92 3.99 11.05
CA GLU A 116 1.74 4.82 10.78
C GLU A 116 2.09 6.32 10.72
N GLN A 117 2.96 6.80 11.61
CA GLN A 117 3.43 8.19 11.60
C GLN A 117 4.19 8.52 10.31
N GLY A 118 5.09 7.65 9.87
CA GLY A 118 5.81 7.81 8.62
C GLY A 118 4.89 7.87 7.40
N MET A 119 3.82 7.07 7.38
CA MET A 119 2.82 7.12 6.30
C MET A 119 2.01 8.40 6.27
N ARG A 120 1.58 8.90 7.44
CA ARG A 120 0.89 10.19 7.50
C ARG A 120 1.79 11.29 6.95
N ARG A 121 3.08 11.30 7.30
CA ARG A 121 4.06 12.25 6.76
C ARG A 121 4.20 12.16 5.25
N ILE A 122 4.31 10.95 4.69
CA ILE A 122 4.45 10.75 3.23
C ILE A 122 3.18 11.20 2.50
N ASN A 123 2.00 10.85 3.02
CA ASN A 123 0.71 11.21 2.43
C ASN A 123 0.31 12.68 2.64
N GLN A 124 0.94 13.41 3.58
CA GLN A 124 0.76 14.85 3.78
C GLN A 124 1.67 15.70 2.89
N ASN A 125 2.61 15.08 2.19
CA ASN A 125 3.50 15.78 1.27
C ASN A 125 3.19 15.32 -0.14
N ASP A 126 2.48 16.16 -0.90
CA ASP A 126 2.01 15.81 -2.24
C ASP A 126 3.12 15.41 -3.20
N GLN A 127 4.38 15.86 -2.98
CA GLN A 127 5.53 15.57 -3.85
C GLN A 127 6.23 14.24 -3.54
N LEU A 128 6.15 13.73 -2.30
CA LEU A 128 6.84 12.51 -1.92
C LEU A 128 6.29 11.26 -2.61
N PRO A 129 4.96 11.08 -2.78
CA PRO A 129 4.41 9.99 -3.57
C PRO A 129 4.86 9.99 -5.03
N TRP A 130 5.01 11.18 -5.64
CA TRP A 130 5.53 11.33 -7.01
C TRP A 130 7.02 11.02 -7.16
N SER A 131 7.77 11.03 -6.05
CA SER A 131 9.20 10.70 -6.06
C SER A 131 9.44 9.20 -6.19
N PHE A 132 8.38 8.40 -6.12
CA PHE A 132 8.42 6.97 -6.39
C PHE A 132 8.07 6.76 -7.88
N PRO A 133 8.98 6.18 -8.69
CA PRO A 133 8.82 6.01 -10.12
C PRO A 133 7.67 5.06 -10.49
#